data_AF-A0A0R1UWF4-F1
#
_entry.id   AF-A0A0R1UWF4-F1
#
_cell.length_a   1.000
_cell.length_b   1.000
_cell.length_c   1.000
_cell.angle_alpha   90.00
_cell.angle_beta   90.00
_cell.angle_gamma   90.00
#
_symmetry.space_group_name_H-M   'P 1'
#
loop_
_entity.id
_entity.type
_entity.pdbx_description
1 polymer ?
#
loop_
_entity_poly.entity_id
_entity_poly.type
_entity_poly.pdbx_seq_one_letter_code
_entity_poly.pdbx_strand_id
1 'polypeptide(L)'
;MVTLLDFEFIKEFLYFISCSSLQDGPSEKEVLAFALSKGISKHELGYIEILLYEAQFTTKKPLQIEGHFVSLSPGKITAIGQKSVNSDSDNVISL
;
A
#
# COMPACT_ATOMS: atom_id res chain seq x y z
N MET A 1 -20.44 7.10 2.89
CA MET A 1 -19.28 7.96 3.19
C MET A 1 -18.22 7.64 2.16
N VAL A 2 -17.84 8.62 1.35
CA VAL A 2 -16.66 8.48 0.49
C VAL A 2 -15.48 8.65 1.44
N THR A 3 -14.77 7.57 1.73
CA THR A 3 -13.52 7.63 2.47
C THR A 3 -12.54 8.43 1.62
N LEU A 4 -12.25 9.66 2.05
CA LEU A 4 -11.11 10.39 1.51
C LEU A 4 -9.91 9.44 1.67
N LEU A 5 -9.31 9.02 0.56
CA LEU A 5 -8.11 8.19 0.62
C LEU A 5 -7.09 8.96 1.46
N ASP A 6 -6.81 8.48 2.67
CA ASP A 6 -5.93 9.20 3.58
C ASP A 6 -4.51 9.14 3.01
N PHE A 7 -4.06 10.28 2.48
CA PHE A 7 -2.78 10.39 1.81
C PHE A 7 -1.61 10.10 2.77
N GLU A 8 -1.79 10.36 4.07
CA GLU A 8 -0.82 10.01 5.10
C GLU A 8 -0.71 8.49 5.23
N PHE A 9 -1.84 7.79 5.34
CA PHE A 9 -1.85 6.33 5.34
C PHE A 9 -1.21 5.73 4.08
N ILE A 10 -1.53 6.25 2.90
CA ILE A 10 -0.98 5.75 1.63
C ILE A 10 0.54 5.87 1.60
N LYS A 11 1.09 7.00 2.04
CA LYS A 11 2.54 7.20 2.13
C LYS A 11 3.20 6.22 3.09
N GLU A 12 2.66 6.11 4.30
CA GLU A 12 3.18 5.18 5.29
C GLU A 12 3.08 3.73 4.83
N PHE A 13 2.00 3.37 4.13
CA PHE A 13 1.80 2.03 3.62
C PHE A 13 2.76 1.69 2.48
N LEU A 14 2.99 2.60 1.55
CA LEU A 14 4.01 2.43 0.51
C LEU A 14 5.41 2.32 1.11
N TYR A 15 5.73 3.14 2.11
CA TYR A 15 7.00 3.03 2.83
C TYR A 15 7.14 1.66 3.51
N PHE A 16 6.11 1.22 4.24
CA PHE A 16 6.06 -0.11 4.86
C PHE A 16 6.32 -1.24 3.83
N ILE A 17 5.68 -1.20 2.66
CA ILE A 17 5.90 -2.18 1.59
C ILE A 17 7.35 -2.11 1.09
N SER A 18 7.90 -0.91 0.93
CA SER A 18 9.30 -0.71 0.47
C SER A 18 10.34 -1.26 1.44
N CYS A 19 10.04 -1.30 2.73
CA CYS A 19 10.92 -1.84 3.77
C CYS A 19 10.88 -3.36 3.89
N SER A 20 9.99 -4.06 3.18
CA SER A 20 9.90 -5.52 3.24
C SER A 20 11.18 -6.18 2.72
N SER A 21 11.79 -7.02 3.54
CA SER A 21 12.94 -7.86 3.16
C SER A 21 12.55 -9.14 2.41
N LEU A 22 11.25 -9.45 2.31
CA LEU A 22 10.76 -10.66 1.66
C LEU A 22 10.80 -10.54 0.13
N GLN A 23 11.14 -11.65 -0.54
CA GLN A 23 11.22 -11.72 -2.00
C GLN A 23 9.90 -11.41 -2.69
N ASP A 24 8.76 -11.53 -2.01
CA ASP A 24 7.43 -11.31 -2.58
C ASP A 24 6.76 -10.04 -2.04
N GLY A 25 7.47 -9.22 -1.27
CA GLY A 25 6.85 -8.16 -0.47
C GLY A 25 6.26 -8.68 0.86
N PRO A 26 5.61 -7.82 1.64
CA PRO A 26 5.13 -8.19 2.96
C PRO A 26 4.04 -9.26 2.89
N SER A 27 4.06 -10.16 3.87
CA SER A 27 3.04 -11.20 4.02
C SER A 27 1.69 -10.61 4.39
N GLU A 28 0.59 -11.31 4.09
CA GLU A 28 -0.76 -10.87 4.46
C GLU A 28 -0.90 -10.63 5.98
N LYS A 29 -0.20 -11.42 6.80
CA LYS A 29 -0.17 -11.21 8.25
C LYS A 29 0.44 -9.85 8.63
N GLU A 30 1.57 -9.48 8.01
CA GLU A 30 2.24 -8.20 8.29
C GLU A 30 1.40 -7.02 7.80
N VAL A 31 0.80 -7.15 6.62
CA VAL A 31 -0.08 -6.13 6.02
C VAL A 31 -1.32 -5.90 6.89
N LEU A 32 -1.99 -6.98 7.33
CA LEU A 32 -3.14 -6.88 8.23
C LEU A 32 -2.78 -6.28 9.59
N ALA A 33 -1.61 -6.64 10.15
CA ALA A 33 -1.13 -6.07 11.41
C ALA A 33 -0.84 -4.57 11.28
N PHE A 34 -0.21 -4.15 10.17
CA PHE A 34 0.03 -2.73 9.88
C PHE A 34 -1.29 -1.96 9.75
N ALA A 35 -2.23 -2.44 8.94
CA ALA A 35 -3.52 -1.78 8.74
C ALA A 35 -4.30 -1.65 10.06
N LEU A 36 -4.33 -2.72 10.87
CA LEU A 36 -4.97 -2.70 12.18
C LEU A 36 -4.34 -1.66 13.12
N SER A 37 -3.01 -1.53 13.11
CA SER A 37 -2.29 -0.52 13.91
C SER A 37 -2.62 0.93 13.50
N LYS A 38 -3.14 1.13 12.29
CA LYS A 38 -3.59 2.42 11.74
C LYS A 38 -5.10 2.60 11.79
N GLY A 39 -5.83 1.67 12.40
CA GLY A 39 -7.29 1.71 12.47
C GLY A 39 -8.01 1.45 11.15
N ILE A 40 -7.30 0.91 10.14
CA ILE A 40 -7.85 0.59 8.82
C ILE A 40 -8.46 -0.82 8.84
N SER A 41 -9.72 -0.93 8.43
CA SER A 41 -10.40 -2.21 8.35
C SER A 41 -9.86 -3.06 7.20
N LYS A 42 -10.06 -4.39 7.28
CA LYS A 42 -9.73 -5.33 6.18
C LYS A 42 -10.40 -4.93 4.86
N HIS A 43 -11.61 -4.39 4.93
CA HIS A 43 -12.38 -4.00 3.74
C HIS A 43 -11.78 -2.75 3.09
N GLU A 44 -11.45 -1.73 3.88
CA GLU A 44 -10.78 -0.52 3.38
C GLU A 44 -9.39 -0.84 2.81
N LEU A 45 -8.62 -1.67 3.50
CA LEU A 45 -7.30 -2.12 3.03
C LEU A 45 -7.38 -2.79 1.66
N GLY A 46 -8.38 -3.64 1.43
CA GLY A 46 -8.57 -4.29 0.13
C GLY A 46 -8.83 -3.32 -1.01
N TYR A 47 -9.66 -2.29 -0.79
CA TYR A 47 -9.84 -1.23 -1.79
C TYR A 47 -8.56 -0.43 -2.02
N ILE A 48 -7.83 -0.12 -0.95
CA ILE A 48 -6.55 0.61 -1.05
C ILE A 48 -5.55 -0.19 -1.88
N GLU A 49 -5.38 -1.49 -1.62
CA GLU A 49 -4.48 -2.35 -2.38
C GLU A 49 -4.89 -2.47 -3.87
N ILE A 50 -6.20 -2.50 -4.18
CA ILE A 50 -6.67 -2.44 -5.57
C ILE A 50 -6.23 -1.14 -6.23
N LEU A 51 -6.45 0.01 -5.56
CA LEU A 51 -6.11 1.31 -6.12
C LEU A 51 -4.60 1.46 -6.32
N LEU A 52 -3.79 0.98 -5.38
CA LEU A 52 -2.32 0.99 -5.50
C LEU A 52 -1.83 0.11 -6.64
N TYR A 53 -2.45 -1.04 -6.85
CA TYR A 53 -2.14 -1.90 -7.99
C TYR A 53 -2.53 -1.24 -9.31
N GLU A 54 -3.73 -0.65 -9.39
CA GLU A 54 -4.22 0.03 -10.60
C GLU A 54 -3.39 1.28 -10.94
N ALA A 55 -2.86 1.97 -9.93
CA ALA A 55 -1.88 3.04 -10.06
C ALA A 55 -0.45 2.53 -10.37
N GLN A 56 -0.25 1.22 -10.49
CA GLN A 56 1.04 0.57 -10.74
C GLN A 56 2.09 0.84 -9.65
N PHE A 57 1.68 1.10 -8.41
CA PHE A 57 2.60 1.30 -7.28
C PHE A 57 3.04 -0.03 -6.66
N THR A 58 2.21 -1.06 -6.78
CA THR A 58 2.45 -2.40 -6.22
C THR A 58 2.30 -3.48 -7.29
N THR A 59 2.84 -4.68 -7.05
CA THR A 59 2.92 -5.74 -8.08
C THR A 59 1.80 -6.76 -8.03
N LYS A 60 1.01 -6.83 -6.95
CA LYS A 60 -0.07 -7.82 -6.78
C LYS A 60 -1.39 -7.12 -6.48
N LYS A 61 -2.45 -7.60 -7.12
CA LYS A 61 -3.84 -7.17 -6.90
C LYS A 61 -4.50 -8.16 -5.93
N PRO A 62 -5.18 -7.70 -4.88
CA PRO A 62 -5.96 -8.59 -4.02
C PRO A 62 -7.18 -9.11 -4.80
N LEU A 63 -7.68 -10.28 -4.39
CA LEU A 63 -8.88 -10.86 -4.98
C LEU A 63 -10.10 -10.49 -4.15
N GLN A 64 -11.23 -10.24 -4.82
CA GLN A 64 -12.51 -10.05 -4.18
C GLN A 64 -13.45 -11.20 -4.55
N ILE A 65 -13.88 -11.98 -3.56
CA ILE A 65 -14.78 -13.13 -3.72
C ILE A 65 -15.99 -12.87 -2.83
N GLU A 66 -17.19 -12.83 -3.43
CA GLU A 66 -18.46 -12.63 -2.69
C GLU A 66 -18.46 -11.40 -1.77
N GLY A 67 -17.79 -10.32 -2.19
CA GLY A 67 -17.66 -9.09 -1.39
C GLY A 67 -16.54 -9.10 -0.34
N HIS A 68 -15.83 -10.22 -0.19
CA HIS A 68 -14.71 -10.37 0.75
C HIS A 68 -13.36 -10.28 0.04
N PHE A 69 -12.42 -9.55 0.63
CA PHE A 69 -11.04 -9.51 0.16
C PHE A 69 -10.25 -10.71 0.69
N VAL A 70 -9.53 -11.37 -0.22
CA VAL A 70 -8.63 -12.49 0.08
C VAL A 70 -7.24 -12.19 -0.49
N SER A 71 -6.21 -12.70 0.18
CA SER A 71 -4.81 -12.50 -0.20
C SER A 71 -4.42 -11.01 -0.24
N LEU A 72 -4.63 -10.32 0.88
CA LEU A 72 -4.18 -8.93 1.08
C LEU A 72 -2.66 -8.89 1.24
N SER A 73 -1.97 -9.05 0.12
CA SER A 73 -0.52 -8.97 0.00
C SER A 73 -0.23 -8.17 -1.27
N PRO A 74 0.19 -6.90 -1.15
CA PRO A 74 0.34 -5.99 -2.28
C PRO A 74 1.51 -6.40 -3.20
N GLY A 75 2.32 -7.37 -2.81
CA GLY A 75 3.54 -7.69 -3.50
C GLY A 75 4.66 -6.70 -3.19
N LYS A 76 5.56 -6.48 -4.15
CA LYS A 76 6.60 -5.46 -4.03
C LYS A 76 6.09 -4.08 -4.41
N ILE A 77 6.81 -3.07 -3.95
CA ILE A 77 6.74 -1.74 -4.53
C ILE A 77 7.37 -1.75 -5.93
N THR A 78 6.76 -1.08 -6.89
CA THR A 78 7.33 -0.87 -8.22
C THR A 78 8.30 0.30 -8.24
N ALA A 79 9.00 0.52 -9.35
CA ALA A 79 9.81 1.73 -9.53
C ALA A 79 8.97 3.03 -9.47
N ILE A 80 7.71 2.99 -9.89
CA ILE A 80 6.79 4.14 -9.83
C ILE A 80 6.36 4.40 -8.38
N GLY A 81 6.01 3.34 -7.65
CA GLY A 81 5.71 3.43 -6.22
C GLY A 81 6.91 3.97 -5.42
N GLN A 82 8.12 3.48 -5.71
CA GLN A 82 9.33 3.91 -5.03
C GLN A 82 9.64 5.39 -5.24
N LYS A 83 9.43 5.91 -6.46
CA LYS A 83 9.56 7.35 -6.73
C LYS A 83 8.58 8.16 -5.90
N SER A 84 7.35 7.67 -5.72
CA SER A 84 6.32 8.34 -4.94
C SER A 84 6.67 8.40 -3.44
N VAL A 85 7.36 7.38 -2.91
CA VAL A 85 7.90 7.38 -1.54
C VAL A 85 9.05 8.40 -1.39
N ASN A 86 9.93 8.48 -2.38
CA ASN A 86 11.14 9.32 -2.32
C ASN A 86 10.90 10.79 -2.71
N SER A 87 9.80 11.11 -3.37
CA SER A 87 9.51 12.48 -3.84
C SER A 87 9.26 13.48 -2.69
N ASP A 88 9.09 13.00 -1.46
CA ASP A 88 9.05 13.85 -0.26
C ASP A 88 10.45 14.21 0.29
N SER A 89 11.53 13.53 -0.15
CA SER A 89 12.91 13.83 0.27
C SER A 89 13.68 14.78 -0.67
N ASP A 90 13.19 15.04 -1.89
CA ASP A 90 13.93 15.80 -2.91
C ASP A 90 13.46 17.26 -3.11
N ASN A 91 12.59 17.79 -2.25
CA ASN A 91 12.26 19.22 -2.24
C ASN A 91 13.29 20.07 -1.47
N VAL A 92 14.59 19.78 -1.64
CA VAL A 92 15.63 20.78 -1.42
C VAL A 92 15.78 21.54 -2.73
N ILE A 93 14.98 22.60 -2.86
CA ILE A 93 15.14 23.61 -3.90
C ILE A 93 16.57 24.18 -3.76
N SER A 94 17.45 23.85 -4.69
CA SER A 94 18.60 24.70 -4.98
C SER A 94 18.09 25.85 -5.83
N LEU A 95 17.95 27.03 -5.21
CA LEU A 95 17.86 28.33 -5.86
C LEU A 95 19.14 28.59 -6.68
#